data_AF-A0A945GVY4-F1
#
_entry.id   AF-A0A945GVY4-F1
#
_cell.length_a   1.000
_cell.length_b   1.000
_cell.length_c   1.000
_cell.angle_alpha   90.00
_cell.angle_beta   90.00
_cell.angle_gamma   90.00
#
_symmetry.space_group_name_H-M   'P 1'
#
loop_
_entity.id
_entity.type
_entity.pdbx_description
1 polymer ?
#
loop_
_entity_poly.entity_id
_entity_poly.type
_entity_poly.pdbx_seq_one_letter_code
_entity_poly.pdbx_strand_id
1 'polypeptide(L)' 'MSDLVAALGLVLVIEGIVFALFPEGLKRKLIAALEMPASTLRIFGLAAAITGLAVVWMVRG' A
#
# COMPACT_ATOMS: atom_id res chain seq x y z
N MET A 1 -10.53 -4.10 -18.81
CA MET A 1 -11.40 -4.06 -17.60
C MET A 1 -11.04 -5.16 -16.61
N SER A 2 -10.70 -6.36 -17.09
CA SER A 2 -10.16 -7.47 -16.28
C SER A 2 -8.92 -7.11 -15.45
N ASP A 3 -8.01 -6.28 -15.98
CA ASP A 3 -6.75 -5.98 -15.28
C ASP A 3 -6.93 -5.16 -14.01
N LEU A 4 -7.91 -4.24 -13.98
CA LEU A 4 -8.18 -3.45 -12.77
C LEU A 4 -8.73 -4.37 -11.67
N VAL A 5 -9.63 -5.28 -12.04
CA VAL A 5 -10.19 -6.28 -11.13
C VAL A 5 -9.08 -7.23 -10.63
N ALA A 6 -8.17 -7.65 -11.51
CA ALA A 6 -7.03 -8.48 -11.13
C ALA A 6 -6.04 -7.74 -10.20
N ALA A 7 -5.74 -6.46 -10.48
CA ALA A 7 -4.89 -5.64 -9.63
C ALA A 7 -5.51 -5.43 -8.24
N LEU A 8 -6.81 -5.15 -8.17
CA LEU A 8 -7.54 -5.07 -6.90
C LEU A 8 -7.52 -6.41 -6.14
N GLY A 9 -7.73 -7.52 -6.85
CA GLY A 9 -7.63 -8.86 -6.27
C GLY A 9 -6.25 -9.15 -5.69
N LEU A 10 -5.19 -8.79 -6.42
CA LEU A 10 -3.80 -8.96 -5.96
C LEU A 10 -3.50 -8.12 -4.71
N VAL A 11 -3.94 -6.86 -4.67
CA VAL A 11 -3.78 -6.01 -3.48
C VAL A 11 -4.46 -6.65 -2.27
N LEU A 12 -5.68 -7.16 -2.41
CA LEU A 12 -6.40 -7.83 -1.32
C LEU A 12 -5.69 -9.10 -0.84
N VAL A 13 -5.15 -9.91 -1.75
CA VAL A 13 -4.38 -11.11 -1.41
C VAL A 13 -3.12 -10.74 -0.62
N ILE A 14 -2.37 -9.75 -1.11
CA ILE A 14 -1.12 -9.31 -0.46
C ILE A 14 -1.42 -8.74 0.93
N GLU A 15 -2.39 -7.83 1.04
CA GLU A 15 -2.81 -7.28 2.33
C GLU A 15 -3.24 -8.39 3.28
N GLY A 16 -4.13 -9.30 2.85
CA GLY A 16 -4.62 -10.41 3.67
C GLY A 16 -3.51 -11.33 4.18
N ILE A 17 -2.51 -11.65 3.35
CA ILE A 17 -1.34 -12.44 3.76
C ILE A 17 -0.52 -11.68 4.80
N VAL A 18 -0.30 -10.38 4.63
CA VAL A 18 0.44 -9.55 5.59
C VAL A 18 -0.28 -9.52 6.94
N PHE A 19 -1.61 -9.36 6.95
CA PHE A 19 -2.41 -9.44 8.17
C PHE A 19 -2.33 -10.81 8.85
N ALA A 20 -2.38 -11.89 8.07
CA ALA A 20 -2.38 -13.26 8.60
C ALA A 20 -1.00 -13.70 9.14
N LEU A 21 0.08 -13.36 8.45
CA LEU A 21 1.44 -13.79 8.82
C LEU A 21 2.10 -12.86 9.83
N PHE A 22 1.84 -11.55 9.77
CA PHE A 22 2.55 -10.55 10.58
C PHE A 22 1.61 -9.58 11.32
N PRO A 23 0.63 -10.08 12.11
CA PRO A 23 -0.36 -9.22 12.76
C PRO A 23 0.28 -8.21 13.73
N GLU A 24 1.26 -8.64 14.52
CA GLU A 24 1.94 -7.77 15.49
C GLU A 24 2.87 -6.75 14.83
N GLY A 25 3.49 -7.12 13.72
CA GLY A 25 4.31 -6.20 12.93
C GLY A 25 3.46 -5.06 12.35
N LEU A 26 2.25 -5.38 11.91
CA LEU A 26 1.32 -4.38 11.39
C LEU A 26 0.80 -3.44 12.49
N LYS A 27 0.39 -3.99 13.64
CA LYS A 27 -0.03 -3.19 14.80
C LYS A 27 1.02 -2.17 15.21
N ARG A 28 2.30 -2.57 15.28
CA ARG A 28 3.41 -1.66 15.60
C ARG A 28 3.56 -0.53 14.58
N LYS A 29 3.44 -0.84 13.28
CA LYS A 29 3.48 0.18 12.22
C LYS A 29 2.32 1.16 12.31
N LEU A 30 1.12 0.67 12.63
CA LEU A 30 -0.05 1.53 12.80
C LEU A 30 0.10 2.48 14.00
N ILE A 31 0.63 1.98 15.13
CA ILE A 31 0.92 2.83 16.30
C ILE A 31 1.95 3.90 15.95
N ALA A 32 3.04 3.53 15.29
CA ALA A 32 4.04 4.50 14.84
C ALA A 32 3.44 5.54 13.86
N ALA A 33 2.52 5.14 12.99
CA ALA A 33 1.83 6.06 12.08
C ALA A 33 0.91 7.06 12.80
N LEU A 34 0.34 6.70 13.95
CA LEU A 34 -0.47 7.61 14.77
C LEU A 34 0.37 8.70 15.43
N GLU A 35 1.64 8.43 15.71
CA GLU A 35 2.58 9.39 16.29
C GLU A 35 3.18 10.34 15.23
N MET A 36 3.02 10.03 13.94
CA MET A 36 3.52 10.86 12.85
C MET A 36 2.60 12.05 12.55
N PRO A 37 3.15 13.23 12.26
CA PRO A 37 2.37 14.35 11.76
C PRO A 37 1.62 13.98 10.46
N ALA A 38 0.36 14.40 10.37
CA ALA A 38 -0.48 14.12 9.19
C ALA A 38 0.13 14.64 7.87
N SER A 39 0.92 15.72 7.91
CA SER A 39 1.67 16.23 6.76
C SER A 39 2.68 15.22 6.23
N THR A 40 3.46 14.60 7.11
CA THR A 40 4.44 13.57 6.74
C THR A 40 3.74 12.34 6.17
N LEU A 41 2.64 11.91 6.78
CA LEU A 41 1.86 10.76 6.30
C LEU A 41 1.28 11.01 4.90
N ARG A 42 0.80 12.24 4.64
CA ARG A 42 0.31 12.66 3.32
C ARG A 42 1.42 12.65 2.28
N ILE A 43 2.58 13.23 2.58
CA ILE A 43 3.72 13.27 1.63
C ILE A 43 4.16 11.84 1.30
N PHE A 44 4.31 10.99 2.31
CA PHE A 44 4.71 9.60 2.12
C PHE A 44 3.69 8.81 1.28
N GLY A 45 2.40 8.96 1.59
CA GLY A 45 1.32 8.34 0.82
C GLY A 45 1.27 8.83 -0.63
N LEU A 46 1.47 10.13 -0.86
CA LEU A 46 1.50 10.69 -2.21
C LEU A 46 2.69 10.18 -3.02
N ALA A 47 3.87 10.14 -2.41
CA ALA A 47 5.08 9.60 -3.03
C ALA A 47 4.93 8.12 -3.39
N ALA A 48 4.35 7.31 -2.49
CA ALA A 48 4.06 5.90 -2.75
C ALA A 48 3.05 5.73 -3.90
N ALA A 49 1.98 6.53 -3.94
CA ALA A 49 0.97 6.48 -5.00
C ALA A 49 1.56 6.84 -6.37
N ILE A 50 2.36 7.92 -6.45
CA ILE A 50 3.04 8.33 -7.69
C ILE A 50 4.01 7.25 -8.16
N THR A 51 4.78 6.66 -7.24
CA THR A 51 5.73 5.59 -7.56
C THR A 51 5.00 4.34 -8.06
N GLY A 52 3.92 3.93 -7.39
CA GLY A 52 3.10 2.81 -7.82
C GLY A 52 2.50 3.04 -9.21
N LEU A 53 2.01 4.25 -9.48
CA LEU A 53 1.51 4.63 -10.80
C LEU A 53 2.61 4.56 -11.87
N ALA A 54 3.81 5.07 -11.58
CA ALA A 54 4.95 5.01 -12.49
C ALA A 54 5.35 3.56 -12.82
N VAL A 55 5.37 2.67 -11.84
CA VAL A 55 5.63 1.24 -12.05
C VAL A 55 4.55 0.60 -12.93
N VAL A 56 3.27 0.84 -12.63
CA VAL A 56 2.17 0.32 -13.46
C VAL A 56 2.26 0.83 -14.89
N TRP A 57 2.59 2.11 -15.07
CA TRP A 57 2.77 2.72 -16.38
C TRP A 57 3.97 2.14 -17.14
N MET A 58 5.08 1.86 -16.47
CA MET A 58 6.25 1.25 -17.11
C MET A 58 6.04 -0.22 -17.49
N VAL A 59 5.21 -0.95 -16.74
CA VAL A 59 4.92 -2.38 -17.01
C VAL A 59 3.82 -2.56 -18.06
N ARG A 60 2.87 -1.61 -18.16
CA ARG A 60 1.68 -1.71 -19.04
C ARG A 60 1.63 -0.69 -20.16
N GLY A 61 2.48 0.33 -20.15
CA GLY A 61 2.67 1.31 -21.23
C GLY A 61 3.67 0.81 -22.24
#